data_AF-A0A923C8Q0-F1
#
_entry.id   AF-A0A923C8Q0-F1
#
_cell.length_a   1.000
_cell.length_b   1.000
_cell.length_c   1.000
_cell.angle_alpha   90.00
_cell.angle_beta   90.00
_cell.angle_gamma   90.00
#
_symmetry.space_group_name_H-M   'P 1'
#
loop_
_entity.id
_entity.type
_entity.pdbx_description
1 polymer ?
#
loop_
_entity_poly.entity_id
_entity_poly.type
_entity_poly.pdbx_seq_one_letter_code
_entity_poly.pdbx_strand_id
1 'polypeptide(L)'
;VYSGYQPWVQRAGRFRSLGDGQVDFGAIFSKMAQYNYDSWAVLEWECCLKHPEAGAAEGAEFIRRHIIRVTEKAFDDFAGGDTDSAQLRRMLGLQEAAK
;
A
#
# COMPACT_ATOMS: atom_id res chain seq x y z
N VAL A 1 -17.15 5.47 25.39
CA VAL A 1 -16.73 5.31 23.97
C VAL A 1 -15.32 4.76 23.83
N TYR A 2 -14.31 5.08 24.66
CA TYR A 2 -13.23 4.11 24.93
C TYR A 2 -12.79 4.21 26.40
N SER A 3 -12.76 3.09 27.13
CA SER A 3 -12.23 2.94 28.51
C SER A 3 -12.82 3.82 29.67
N GLY A 4 -14.13 4.11 29.67
CA GLY A 4 -14.84 4.59 30.87
C GLY A 4 -14.58 6.04 31.30
N TYR A 5 -14.73 6.34 32.61
CA TYR A 5 -14.60 7.69 33.20
C TYR A 5 -13.15 8.15 33.45
N GLN A 6 -12.15 7.38 33.00
CA GLN A 6 -10.74 7.72 33.17
C GLN A 6 -10.35 8.97 32.35
N PRO A 7 -9.36 9.76 32.79
CA PRO A 7 -8.75 10.81 31.99
C PRO A 7 -8.21 10.26 30.66
N TRP A 8 -8.27 11.06 29.59
CA TRP A 8 -7.89 10.62 28.22
C TRP A 8 -6.52 9.93 28.14
N VAL A 9 -5.52 10.46 28.83
CA VAL A 9 -4.15 9.92 28.84
C VAL A 9 -4.09 8.51 29.41
N GLN A 10 -4.97 8.15 30.35
CA GLN A 10 -4.99 6.86 31.04
C GLN A 10 -5.90 5.83 30.37
N ARG A 11 -6.57 6.19 29.28
CA ARG A 11 -7.43 5.27 28.55
C ARG A 11 -6.61 4.32 27.69
N ALA A 12 -6.92 3.02 27.79
CA ALA A 12 -6.31 1.98 26.96
C ALA A 12 -6.65 2.18 25.48
N GLY A 13 -7.93 2.47 25.18
CA GLY A 13 -8.36 2.93 23.87
C GLY A 13 -8.39 4.45 23.81
N ARG A 14 -7.59 5.03 22.92
CA ARG A 14 -7.61 6.47 22.59
C ARG A 14 -7.06 6.72 21.19
N PHE A 15 -7.50 7.80 20.57
CA PHE A 15 -6.94 8.29 19.32
C PHE A 15 -5.50 8.76 19.52
N ARG A 16 -4.67 8.48 18.53
CA ARG A 16 -3.25 8.76 18.50
C ARG A 16 -2.93 9.33 17.12
N SER A 17 -1.97 10.25 17.05
CA SER A 17 -1.48 10.72 15.76
C SER A 17 -0.92 9.55 14.94
N LEU A 18 -0.91 9.70 13.62
CA LEU A 18 -0.40 8.68 12.71
C LEU A 18 1.01 8.25 13.12
N GLY A 19 1.27 6.94 13.09
CA GLY A 19 2.55 6.34 13.51
C GLY A 19 2.72 6.10 15.01
N ASP A 20 1.98 6.78 15.89
CA ASP A 20 2.12 6.61 17.36
C ASP A 20 1.24 5.47 17.92
N GLY A 21 0.43 4.85 17.05
CA GLY A 21 -0.51 3.79 17.37
C GLY A 21 -0.02 2.39 17.03
N GLN A 22 -0.97 1.46 16.91
CA GLN A 22 -0.72 0.05 16.57
C GLN A 22 -1.27 -0.33 15.19
N VAL A 23 -1.71 0.66 14.41
CA VAL A 23 -2.26 0.44 13.06
C VAL A 23 -1.12 0.15 12.10
N ASP A 24 -1.24 -0.94 11.35
CA ASP A 24 -0.30 -1.29 10.29
C ASP A 24 -0.63 -0.51 9.00
N PHE A 25 -0.11 0.71 8.92
CA PHE A 25 -0.29 1.56 7.74
C PHE A 25 0.43 0.99 6.51
N GLY A 26 1.54 0.28 6.68
CA GLY A 26 2.26 -0.36 5.58
C GLY A 26 1.38 -1.37 4.84
N ALA A 27 0.72 -2.27 5.58
CA ALA A 27 -0.21 -3.24 5.02
C ALA A 27 -1.43 -2.59 4.36
N ILE A 28 -1.99 -1.53 4.98
CA ILE A 28 -3.16 -0.83 4.45
C ILE A 28 -2.85 -0.18 3.10
N PHE A 29 -1.79 0.62 3.02
CA PHE A 29 -1.41 1.30 1.77
C PHE A 29 -0.96 0.29 0.70
N SER A 30 -0.32 -0.82 1.09
CA SER A 30 0.02 -1.91 0.16
C SER A 30 -1.24 -2.54 -0.46
N LYS A 31 -2.28 -2.77 0.34
CA LYS A 31 -3.58 -3.26 -0.18
C LYS A 31 -4.26 -2.23 -1.07
N MET A 32 -4.26 -0.94 -0.72
CA MET A 32 -4.81 0.11 -1.57
C MET A 32 -4.12 0.15 -2.93
N ALA A 33 -2.79 0.05 -2.95
CA ALA A 33 -2.01 -0.04 -4.18
C ALA A 33 -2.32 -1.33 -4.97
N GLN A 34 -2.43 -2.48 -4.30
CA GLN A 34 -2.79 -3.77 -4.92
C GLN A 34 -4.13 -3.69 -5.67
N TYR A 35 -5.11 -2.97 -5.11
CA TYR A 35 -6.45 -2.84 -5.70
C TYR A 35 -6.60 -1.65 -6.63
N ASN A 36 -5.50 -0.94 -6.95
CA ASN A 36 -5.52 0.29 -7.76
C ASN A 36 -6.55 1.31 -7.26
N TYR A 37 -6.64 1.47 -5.94
CA TYR A 37 -7.51 2.47 -5.33
C TYR A 37 -6.92 3.87 -5.52
N ASP A 38 -7.65 4.77 -6.17
CA ASP A 38 -7.16 6.05 -6.70
C ASP A 38 -7.72 7.30 -6.00
N SER A 39 -8.49 7.11 -4.94
CA SER A 39 -9.08 8.21 -4.17
C SER A 39 -8.11 8.80 -3.13
N TRP A 40 -8.55 9.84 -2.42
CA TRP A 40 -7.71 10.60 -1.51
C TRP A 40 -7.51 9.91 -0.16
N ALA A 41 -6.27 9.93 0.34
CA ALA A 41 -5.98 9.61 1.73
C ALA A 41 -6.25 10.85 2.59
N VAL A 42 -7.37 10.86 3.31
CA VAL A 42 -7.80 11.97 4.18
C VAL A 42 -7.45 11.66 5.64
N LEU A 43 -6.93 12.67 6.34
CA LEU A 43 -6.63 12.60 7.76
C LEU A 43 -7.74 13.26 8.59
N GLU A 44 -8.48 12.45 9.33
CA GLU A 44 -9.22 12.91 10.50
C GLU A 44 -8.29 12.84 11.72
N TRP A 45 -7.98 13.99 12.31
CA TRP A 45 -6.94 14.08 13.34
C TRP A 45 -7.53 14.22 14.74
N GLU A 46 -7.12 13.35 15.67
CA GLU A 46 -7.37 13.48 17.09
C GLU A 46 -6.22 12.87 17.91
N CYS A 47 -5.72 13.62 18.89
CA CYS A 47 -4.73 13.12 19.84
C CYS A 47 -4.75 13.95 21.12
N CYS A 48 -4.83 13.29 22.28
CA CYS A 48 -4.83 13.99 23.57
C CYS A 48 -3.43 14.44 24.05
N LEU A 49 -2.38 14.22 23.24
CA LEU A 49 -0.98 14.49 23.62
C LEU A 49 -0.32 15.57 22.74
N LYS A 50 -0.55 15.55 21.43
CA LYS A 50 0.10 16.46 20.47
C LYS A 50 -0.76 17.70 20.23
N HIS A 51 -0.14 18.81 19.82
CA HIS A 51 -0.86 19.99 19.34
C HIS A 51 -1.48 19.69 17.96
N PRO A 52 -2.71 20.15 17.66
CA PRO A 52 -3.39 19.83 16.41
C PRO A 52 -2.61 20.24 15.16
N GLU A 53 -2.02 21.42 15.12
CA GLU A 53 -1.26 21.88 13.95
C GLU A 53 -0.01 21.03 13.69
N ALA A 54 0.70 20.65 14.75
CA ALA A 54 1.88 19.79 14.65
C ALA A 54 1.48 18.39 14.17
N GLY A 55 0.42 17.83 14.76
CA GLY A 55 -0.09 16.52 14.38
C GLY A 55 -0.64 16.47 12.96
N ALA A 56 -1.28 17.54 12.49
CA ALA A 56 -1.73 17.66 11.11
C ALA A 56 -0.56 17.77 10.12
N ALA A 57 0.46 18.58 10.44
CA ALA A 57 1.65 18.73 9.60
C ALA A 57 2.46 17.42 9.49
N GLU A 58 2.72 16.75 10.62
CA GLU A 58 3.36 15.44 10.67
C GLU A 58 2.53 14.39 9.91
N GLY A 59 1.22 14.38 10.11
CA GLY A 59 0.30 13.43 9.49
C GLY A 59 0.24 13.56 7.97
N ALA A 60 0.26 14.78 7.44
CA ALA A 60 0.30 15.02 5.99
C ALA A 60 1.58 14.43 5.35
N GLU A 61 2.72 14.62 6.00
CA GLU A 61 3.99 14.04 5.54
C GLU A 61 4.03 12.51 5.69
N PHE A 62 3.48 11.99 6.79
CA PHE A 62 3.35 10.55 7.01
C PHE A 62 2.54 9.88 5.89
N ILE A 63 1.37 10.43 5.55
CA ILE A 63 0.52 9.92 4.45
C ILE A 63 1.29 9.94 3.13
N ARG A 64 1.94 11.06 2.80
CA ARG A 64 2.70 11.21 1.55
C ARG A 64 3.75 10.12 1.38
N ARG A 65 4.45 9.74 2.46
CA ARG A 65 5.48 8.69 2.45
C ARG A 65 4.92 7.28 2.28
N HIS A 66 3.66 7.05 2.65
CA HIS A 66 3.01 5.76 2.52
C HIS A 66 2.33 5.56 1.16
N ILE A 67 2.06 6.64 0.41
CA ILE A 67 1.51 6.53 -0.94
C ILE A 67 2.52 5.82 -1.84
N ILE A 68 2.12 4.68 -2.38
CA ILE A 68 2.94 3.85 -3.27
C ILE A 68 2.72 4.30 -4.71
N ARG A 69 3.80 4.66 -5.40
CA ARG A 69 3.79 4.81 -6.87
C ARG A 69 3.72 3.43 -7.50
N VAL A 70 2.55 3.08 -8.03
CA VAL A 70 2.34 1.78 -8.70
C VAL A 70 3.14 1.67 -10.01
N THR A 71 3.53 0.44 -10.35
CA THR A 71 4.22 0.13 -11.62
C THR A 71 3.24 0.18 -12.79
N GLU A 72 3.71 0.64 -13.94
CA GLU A 72 2.94 0.65 -15.20
C GLU A 72 2.98 -0.70 -15.93
N LYS A 73 3.87 -1.61 -15.52
CA LYS A 73 4.11 -2.90 -16.16
C LYS A 73 3.94 -4.04 -15.18
N ALA A 74 3.51 -5.20 -15.68
CA ALA A 74 3.47 -6.41 -14.89
C ALA A 74 4.92 -6.84 -14.56
N PHE A 75 5.10 -7.45 -13.39
CA PHE A 75 6.42 -7.89 -12.96
C PHE A 75 7.03 -8.93 -13.93
N ASP A 76 6.21 -9.84 -14.44
CA ASP A 76 6.64 -10.92 -15.33
C ASP A 76 6.91 -10.47 -16.77
N ASP A 77 6.57 -9.23 -17.14
CA ASP A 77 6.88 -8.69 -18.47
C ASP A 77 8.39 -8.59 -18.70
N PHE A 78 9.22 -8.61 -17.65
CA PHE A 78 10.67 -8.68 -17.80
C PHE A 78 11.13 -10.02 -18.42
N ALA A 79 10.36 -11.09 -18.26
CA ALA A 79 10.65 -12.40 -18.82
C ALA A 79 10.10 -12.58 -20.25
N GLY A 80 9.29 -11.64 -20.73
CA GLY A 80 8.73 -11.64 -22.09
C GLY A 80 9.74 -11.17 -23.13
N GLY A 81 10.60 -12.08 -23.60
CA GLY A 81 11.32 -11.90 -24.87
C GLY A 81 10.38 -12.04 -26.07
N ASP A 82 10.80 -11.56 -27.24
CA ASP A 82 10.07 -11.78 -28.49
C ASP A 82 9.77 -13.27 -28.68
N THR A 83 8.50 -13.58 -28.99
CA THR A 83 8.04 -14.96 -29.11
C THR A 83 8.49 -15.55 -30.45
N ASP A 84 9.60 -16.32 -30.46
CA ASP A 84 10.00 -17.08 -31.65
C ASP A 84 9.09 -18.31 -31.81
N SER A 85 8.10 -18.17 -32.69
CA SER A 85 7.16 -19.24 -33.02
C SER A 85 7.85 -20.48 -33.62
N ALA A 86 9.01 -20.31 -34.27
CA ALA A 86 9.79 -21.44 -34.79
C ALA A 86 10.52 -22.17 -33.65
N GLN A 87 11.06 -21.44 -32.66
CA GLN A 87 11.64 -22.03 -31.45
C GLN A 87 10.59 -22.81 -30.65
N LEU A 88 9.38 -22.25 -30.47
CA LEU A 88 8.28 -22.95 -29.78
C LEU A 88 7.86 -24.22 -30.53
N ARG A 89 7.73 -24.17 -31.86
CA ARG A 89 7.42 -25.36 -32.66
C ARG A 89 8.51 -26.44 -32.57
N ARG A 90 9.79 -26.05 -32.52
CA ARG A 90 10.92 -26.96 -32.27
C ARG A 90 10.82 -27.65 -30.91
N MET A 91 10.59 -26.88 -29.85
CA MET A 91 10.44 -27.40 -28.48
C MET A 91 9.26 -28.37 -28.35
N LEU A 92 8.16 -28.11 -29.06
CA LEU A 92 6.96 -28.95 -29.06
C LEU A 92 7.04 -30.15 -30.02
N GLY A 93 8.15 -30.33 -30.75
CA GLY A 93 8.28 -31.41 -31.73
C GLY A 93 7.36 -31.27 -32.94
N LEU A 94 6.85 -30.07 -33.21
CA LEU A 94 5.91 -29.75 -34.30
C LEU A 94 6.63 -29.33 -35.58
N GLN A 95 7.90 -29.69 -35.75
CA GLN A 95 8.55 -29.49 -37.04
C GLN A 95 7.92 -30.44 -38.04
N GLU A 96 7.28 -29.89 -39.08
CA GLU A 96 6.79 -30.71 -40.19
C GLU A 96 7.95 -31.58 -40.68
N ALA A 97 7.73 -32.89 -40.61
CA ALA A 97 8.58 -33.84 -41.30
C ALA A 97 8.50 -33.49 -42.79
N ALA A 98 9.54 -32.85 -43.31
CA ALA A 98 9.71 -32.68 -44.73
C ALA A 98 9.62 -34.08 -45.36
N LYS A 99 8.56 -34.29 -46.15
CA LYS A 99 8.43 -35.44 -47.03
C LYS A 99 9.49 -35.39 -48.12
#